data_AF-B8RIR7-F1
#
_entry.id   AF-B8RIR7-F1
#
_cell.length_a   1.000
_cell.length_b   1.000
_cell.length_c   1.000
_cell.angle_alpha   90.00
_cell.angle_beta   90.00
_cell.angle_gamma   90.00
#
_symmetry.space_group_name_H-M   'P 1'
#
loop_
_entity.id
_entity.type
_entity.pdbx_description
1 polymer ?
#
loop_
_entity_poly.entity_id
_entity_poly.type
_entity_poly.pdbx_seq_one_letter_code
_entity_poly.pdbx_strand_id
1 'polypeptide(L)'
;MNCKISLCLLLSLVSVVISQQVPEGCVEIRNFQIDKFLVKSRRDNNQRRHVTYDTTAQQWIIVKEGDHYKISHAETKEPLFEASGNYVFTWLSRTDQGKADDWVITPSGKLGCF
;
A
#
# COMPACT_ATOMS: atom_id res chain seq x y z
N MET A 1 32.54 -28.80 9.07
CA MET A 1 31.75 -28.45 7.87
C MET A 1 30.29 -28.07 8.17
N ASN A 2 29.86 -28.02 9.45
CA ASN A 2 28.43 -27.86 9.82
C ASN A 2 28.00 -26.40 10.08
N CYS A 3 28.95 -25.50 10.33
CA CYS A 3 28.64 -24.09 10.63
C CYS A 3 28.17 -23.32 9.38
N LYS A 4 28.73 -23.63 8.19
CA LYS A 4 28.35 -22.99 6.92
C LYS A 4 26.93 -23.37 6.46
N ILE A 5 26.55 -24.64 6.61
CA ILE A 5 25.21 -25.13 6.22
C ILE A 5 24.14 -24.56 7.16
N SER A 6 24.42 -24.50 8.46
CA SER A 6 23.52 -23.90 9.45
C SER A 6 23.30 -22.40 9.22
N LEU A 7 24.37 -21.66 8.89
CA LEU A 7 24.29 -20.23 8.57
C LEU A 7 23.48 -19.95 7.29
N CYS A 8 23.65 -20.77 6.24
CA CYS A 8 22.88 -20.64 5.01
C CYS A 8 21.38 -20.90 5.22
N LEU A 9 21.04 -21.92 6.03
CA LEU A 9 19.64 -22.21 6.39
C LEU A 9 19.01 -21.04 7.17
N LEU A 10 19.72 -20.49 8.16
CA LEU A 10 19.27 -19.32 8.93
C LEU A 10 19.02 -18.10 8.02
N LEU A 11 19.93 -17.79 7.09
CA LEU A 11 19.77 -16.67 6.16
C LEU A 11 18.61 -16.87 5.17
N SER A 12 18.39 -18.11 4.71
CA SER A 12 17.27 -18.42 3.82
C SER A 12 15.92 -18.27 4.51
N LEU A 13 15.81 -18.65 5.79
CA LEU A 13 14.58 -18.53 6.58
C LEU A 13 14.23 -17.06 6.86
N VAL A 14 15.22 -16.22 7.17
CA VAL A 14 15.00 -14.78 7.41
C VAL A 14 14.42 -14.08 6.17
N SER A 15 14.90 -14.45 4.98
CA SER A 15 14.43 -13.86 3.71
C SER A 15 12.96 -14.19 3.42
N VAL A 16 12.52 -15.40 3.77
CA VAL A 16 11.13 -15.83 3.58
C VAL A 16 10.18 -15.11 4.53
N VAL A 17 10.58 -14.88 5.77
CA VAL A 17 9.76 -14.16 6.76
C VAL A 17 9.57 -12.69 6.37
N ILE A 18 10.62 -12.03 5.88
CA ILE A 18 10.55 -10.63 5.43
C ILE A 18 9.64 -10.50 4.19
N SER A 19 9.64 -11.49 3.29
CA SER A 19 8.78 -11.50 2.10
C SER A 19 7.27 -11.59 2.41
N GLN A 20 6.89 -11.93 3.64
CA GLN A 20 5.48 -12.01 4.06
C GLN A 20 5.00 -10.75 4.78
N GLN A 21 5.87 -9.77 5.02
CA GLN A 21 5.48 -8.55 5.69
C GLN A 21 5.01 -7.52 4.66
N VAL A 22 3.87 -6.90 4.95
CA VAL A 22 3.40 -5.74 4.18
C VAL A 22 4.37 -4.60 4.43
N PRO A 23 4.90 -3.93 3.38
CA PRO A 23 5.79 -2.80 3.58
C PRO A 23 5.02 -1.65 4.22
N GLU A 24 5.59 -1.11 5.30
CA GLU A 24 5.10 0.07 6.00
C GLU A 24 6.01 1.27 5.71
N GLY A 25 5.47 2.49 5.85
CA GLY A 25 6.15 3.72 5.50
C GLY A 25 5.88 4.17 4.06
N CYS A 26 6.83 4.88 3.47
CA CYS A 26 6.71 5.41 2.12
C CYS A 26 6.90 4.31 1.07
N VAL A 27 5.90 4.11 0.22
CA VAL A 27 5.87 3.08 -0.82
C VAL A 27 5.30 3.63 -2.13
N GLU A 28 5.57 2.91 -3.21
CA GLU A 28 4.88 3.06 -4.49
C GLU A 28 3.92 1.88 -4.65
N ILE A 29 2.68 2.16 -5.07
CA ILE A 29 1.67 1.12 -5.30
C ILE A 29 1.55 0.91 -6.80
N ARG A 30 2.00 -0.25 -7.30
CA ARG A 30 1.99 -0.58 -8.74
C ARG A 30 0.89 -1.58 -9.03
N ASN A 31 0.05 -1.30 -10.01
CA ASN A 31 -0.91 -2.27 -10.52
C ASN A 31 -0.20 -3.30 -11.39
N PHE A 32 -0.22 -4.56 -10.95
CA PHE A 32 0.43 -5.67 -11.64
C PHE A 32 -0.09 -5.93 -13.07
N GLN A 33 -1.37 -5.67 -13.35
CA GLN A 33 -1.99 -6.00 -14.64
C GLN A 33 -1.65 -5.01 -15.75
N ILE A 34 -1.64 -3.71 -15.42
CA ILE A 34 -1.46 -2.64 -16.41
C ILE A 34 -0.10 -1.97 -16.35
N ASP A 35 0.77 -2.42 -15.44
CA ASP A 35 2.12 -1.88 -15.24
C ASP A 35 2.16 -0.35 -15.06
N LYS A 36 1.34 0.15 -14.14
CA LYS A 36 1.25 1.57 -13.81
C LYS A 36 1.08 1.77 -12.31
N PHE A 37 1.47 2.94 -11.82
CA PHE A 37 1.39 3.30 -10.42
C PHE A 37 0.08 3.97 -10.09
N LEU A 38 -0.46 3.67 -8.92
CA LEU A 38 -1.58 4.37 -8.34
C LEU A 38 -1.17 5.81 -8.03
N VAL A 39 -1.91 6.77 -8.56
CA VAL A 39 -1.65 8.21 -8.37
C VAL A 39 -2.94 8.95 -8.03
N LYS A 40 -2.81 10.08 -7.34
CA LYS A 40 -3.93 11.02 -7.16
C LYS A 40 -4.28 11.67 -8.50
N SER A 41 -5.57 11.77 -8.83
CA SER A 41 -6.03 12.55 -9.98
C SER A 41 -5.84 14.05 -9.74
N ARG A 42 -5.70 14.83 -10.82
CA ARG A 42 -5.72 16.30 -10.73
C ARG A 42 -7.11 16.87 -10.44
N ARG A 43 -8.17 16.11 -10.72
CA ARG A 43 -9.57 16.54 -10.53
C ARG A 43 -10.10 16.04 -9.20
N ASP A 44 -10.76 16.92 -8.48
CA ASP A 44 -11.54 16.60 -7.28
C ASP A 44 -13.00 17.04 -7.45
N ASN A 45 -13.88 16.47 -6.62
CA ASN A 45 -15.27 16.86 -6.49
C ASN A 45 -15.60 17.12 -5.01
N ASN A 46 -15.53 18.39 -4.60
CA ASN A 46 -16.08 18.95 -3.37
C ASN A 46 -15.77 18.23 -2.03
N GLN A 47 -14.85 17.26 -1.99
CA GLN A 47 -14.33 16.55 -0.80
C GLN A 47 -13.54 15.29 -1.18
N ARG A 48 -13.74 14.75 -2.38
CA ARG A 48 -13.08 13.53 -2.85
C ARG A 48 -12.20 13.82 -4.06
N ARG A 49 -11.11 13.09 -4.18
CA ARG A 49 -10.28 13.08 -5.39
C ARG A 49 -10.16 11.66 -5.88
N HIS A 50 -10.46 11.47 -7.15
CA HIS A 50 -10.34 10.16 -7.75
C HIS A 50 -8.87 9.72 -7.76
N VAL A 51 -8.60 8.42 -7.65
CA VAL A 51 -7.27 7.88 -7.95
C VAL A 51 -7.25 7.35 -9.38
N THR A 52 -6.08 7.33 -9.99
CA THR A 52 -5.90 6.81 -11.35
C THR A 52 -4.55 6.13 -11.47
N TYR A 53 -4.16 5.78 -12.69
CA TYR A 53 -2.92 5.07 -12.96
C TYR A 53 -2.05 5.83 -13.96
N ASP A 54 -0.78 6.01 -13.61
CA ASP A 54 0.21 6.73 -14.42
C ASP A 54 1.53 5.92 -14.47
N THR A 55 2.36 6.21 -15.46
CA THR A 55 3.73 5.69 -15.56
C THR A 55 4.67 6.33 -14.53
N THR A 56 4.36 7.54 -14.06
CA THR A 56 5.16 8.22 -13.03
C THR A 56 4.62 7.86 -11.65
N ALA A 57 5.46 7.25 -10.83
CA ALA A 57 5.08 6.85 -9.48
C ALA A 57 4.83 8.06 -8.56
N GLN A 58 3.88 7.89 -7.64
CA GLN A 58 3.69 8.76 -6.50
C GLN A 58 3.87 7.97 -5.21
N GLN A 59 4.31 8.68 -4.17
CA GLN A 59 4.57 8.09 -2.87
C GLN A 59 3.28 8.03 -2.04
N TRP A 60 3.07 6.88 -1.42
CA TRP A 60 1.98 6.59 -0.49
C TRP A 60 2.58 6.19 0.85
N ILE A 61 1.86 6.42 1.94
CA ILE A 61 2.26 6.02 3.28
C ILE A 61 1.32 4.92 3.73
N ILE A 62 1.88 3.75 4.05
CA ILE A 62 1.18 2.63 4.67
C ILE A 62 1.55 2.58 6.16
N VAL A 63 0.55 2.53 7.03
CA VAL A 63 0.73 2.38 8.48
C VAL A 63 -0.16 1.25 8.96
N LYS A 64 0.39 0.33 9.76
CA LYS A 64 -0.41 -0.69 10.42
C LYS A 64 -1.10 -0.14 11.67
N GLU A 65 -2.41 -0.35 11.78
CA GLU A 65 -3.24 -0.01 12.93
C GLU A 65 -4.01 -1.25 13.39
N GLY A 66 -3.51 -1.92 14.43
CA GLY A 66 -4.06 -3.20 14.88
C GLY A 66 -3.94 -4.28 13.80
N ASP A 67 -5.08 -4.81 13.36
CA ASP A 67 -5.18 -5.84 12.31
C ASP A 67 -5.43 -5.27 10.91
N HIS A 68 -5.46 -3.94 10.77
CA HIS A 68 -5.73 -3.23 9.53
C HIS A 68 -4.57 -2.31 9.14
N TYR A 69 -4.63 -1.76 7.94
CA TYR A 69 -3.69 -0.76 7.43
C TYR A 69 -4.43 0.51 7.04
N LYS A 70 -3.79 1.65 7.30
CA LYS A 70 -4.16 2.95 6.75
C LYS A 70 -3.24 3.25 5.58
N ILE A 71 -3.81 3.76 4.49
CA ILE A 71 -3.05 4.18 3.30
C ILE A 71 -3.35 5.65 3.06
N SER A 72 -2.33 6.48 2.87
CA SER A 72 -2.52 7.91 2.57
C SER A 72 -1.51 8.41 1.55
N HIS A 73 -1.87 9.42 0.76
CA HIS A 73 -0.94 10.02 -0.20
C HIS A 73 0.15 10.80 0.54
N ALA A 74 1.43 10.58 0.23
CA ALA A 74 2.54 11.07 1.05
C ALA A 74 2.66 12.59 1.11
N GLU A 75 2.37 13.29 0.01
CA GLU A 75 2.47 14.75 -0.08
C GLU A 75 1.27 15.46 0.55
N THR A 76 0.05 15.00 0.21
CA THR A 76 -1.21 15.68 0.56
C THR A 76 -1.81 15.17 1.87
N LYS A 77 -1.31 14.04 2.38
CA LYS A 77 -1.82 13.35 3.57
C LYS A 77 -3.28 12.93 3.44
N GLU A 78 -3.78 12.81 2.22
CA GLU A 78 -5.15 12.40 1.96
C GLU A 78 -5.27 10.89 2.11
N PRO A 79 -6.11 10.39 3.04
CA PRO A 79 -6.36 8.96 3.20
C PRO A 79 -7.04 8.36 1.97
N LEU A 80 -6.70 7.11 1.66
CA LEU A 80 -7.28 6.30 0.60
C LEU A 80 -8.51 5.56 1.15
N PHE A 81 -9.64 5.76 0.48
CA PHE A 81 -10.94 5.20 0.85
C PHE A 81 -11.50 4.36 -0.30
N GLU A 82 -12.36 3.42 0.07
CA GLU A 82 -13.22 2.70 -0.84
C GLU A 82 -14.69 3.05 -0.55
N ALA A 83 -15.48 3.27 -1.60
CA ALA A 83 -16.94 3.23 -1.52
C ALA A 83 -17.49 2.17 -2.47
N SER A 84 -18.57 1.52 -2.03
CA SER A 84 -19.42 0.66 -2.86
C SER A 84 -18.73 -0.52 -3.54
N GLY A 85 -17.58 -0.99 -3.02
CA GLY A 85 -16.92 -2.22 -3.49
C GLY A 85 -16.05 -2.06 -4.75
N ASN A 86 -16.01 -0.88 -5.36
CA ASN A 86 -15.30 -0.67 -6.63
C ASN A 86 -14.84 0.78 -6.89
N TYR A 87 -15.15 1.71 -6.01
CA TYR A 87 -14.82 3.12 -6.19
C TYR A 87 -13.78 3.55 -5.16
N VAL A 88 -12.53 3.66 -5.60
CA VAL A 88 -11.41 4.10 -4.77
C VAL A 88 -11.13 5.59 -4.98
N PHE A 89 -10.90 6.33 -3.90
CA PHE A 89 -10.63 7.77 -3.94
C PHE A 89 -9.79 8.20 -2.73
N THR A 90 -9.19 9.38 -2.80
CA THR A 90 -8.63 10.06 -1.64
C THR A 90 -9.62 11.07 -1.07
N TRP A 91 -9.63 11.23 0.25
CA TRP A 91 -10.48 12.24 0.92
C TRP A 91 -9.69 13.50 1.22
N LEU A 92 -10.20 14.66 0.79
CA LEU A 92 -9.57 15.96 0.99
C LEU A 92 -9.84 16.53 2.39
N SER A 93 -10.92 16.11 3.05
CA SER A 93 -11.32 16.72 4.33
C SER A 93 -10.48 16.22 5.50
N ARG A 94 -10.22 17.13 6.46
CA ARG A 94 -9.57 16.86 7.75
C ARG A 94 -10.53 16.27 8.80
N THR A 95 -11.71 15.87 8.39
CA THR A 95 -12.75 15.31 9.26
C THR A 95 -12.78 13.81 9.11
N ASP A 96 -12.71 13.10 10.23
CA ASP A 96 -12.88 11.65 10.33
C ASP A 96 -14.17 11.19 9.63
N GLN A 97 -14.07 10.19 8.76
CA GLN A 97 -15.19 9.58 8.01
C GLN A 97 -15.51 8.16 8.51
N GLY A 98 -14.95 7.74 9.65
CA GLY A 98 -15.08 6.38 10.16
C GLY A 98 -14.18 5.38 9.43
N LYS A 99 -14.51 4.08 9.51
CA LYS A 99 -13.62 2.95 9.16
C LYS A 99 -13.44 2.64 7.66
N ALA A 100 -13.88 3.51 6.76
CA ALA A 100 -13.84 3.20 5.32
C ALA A 100 -12.43 3.29 4.70
N ASP A 101 -11.43 3.62 5.51
CA ASP A 101 -10.00 3.61 5.22
C ASP A 101 -9.25 2.46 5.94
N ASP A 102 -9.97 1.48 6.50
CA ASP A 102 -9.38 0.26 7.08
C ASP A 102 -9.11 -0.78 5.99
N TRP A 103 -7.85 -0.90 5.56
CA TRP A 103 -7.45 -1.84 4.52
C TRP A 103 -6.95 -3.16 5.11
N VAL A 104 -7.25 -4.26 4.42
CA VAL A 104 -6.58 -5.55 4.62
C VAL A 104 -5.64 -5.77 3.44
N ILE A 105 -4.33 -5.70 3.68
CA ILE A 105 -3.31 -5.95 2.67
C ILE A 105 -2.83 -7.39 2.83
N THR A 106 -3.06 -8.22 1.82
CA THR A 106 -2.67 -9.62 1.83
C THR A 106 -1.37 -9.80 1.04
N PRO A 107 -0.28 -10.29 1.66
CA PRO A 107 0.95 -10.61 0.94
C PRO A 107 0.67 -11.68 -0.12
N SER A 108 1.02 -11.40 -1.38
CA SER A 108 0.85 -12.35 -2.49
C SER A 108 1.88 -13.49 -2.46
N GLY A 109 2.86 -13.45 -1.55
CA GLY A 109 4.02 -14.36 -1.53
C GLY A 109 5.00 -14.13 -2.68
N LYS A 110 4.74 -13.17 -3.57
CA LYS A 110 5.58 -12.81 -4.70
C LYS A 110 6.16 -11.41 -4.49
N LEU A 111 7.47 -11.35 -4.25
CA LEU A 111 8.22 -10.10 -4.10
C LEU A 111 7.91 -9.11 -5.25
N GLY A 112 7.57 -7.88 -4.91
CA GLY A 112 7.35 -6.79 -5.86
C GLY A 112 6.01 -6.80 -6.60
N CYS A 113 5.07 -7.67 -6.22
CA CYS A 113 3.69 -7.64 -6.70
C CYS A 113 2.78 -7.17 -5.54
N PHE A 114 2.34 -5.92 -5.61
CA PHE A 114 1.33 -5.32 -4.74
C PHE A 114 -0.01 -5.24 -5.47
#